data_AF-C2MEJ5-F1
#
_entry.id   AF-C2MEJ5-F1
#
_cell.length_a   1.000
_cell.length_b   1.000
_cell.length_c   1.000
_cell.angle_alpha   90.00
_cell.angle_beta   90.00
_cell.angle_gamma   90.00
#
_symmetry.space_group_name_H-M   'P 1'
#
loop_
_entity.id
_entity.type
_entity.pdbx_description
1 polymer ?
#
loop_
_entity_poly.entity_id
_entity_poly.type
_entity_poly.pdbx_seq_one_letter_code
_entity_poly.pdbx_strand_id
1 'polypeptide(L)'
;MPFEVKSLSYDRPEQAVPQDYRQVKLYNFGESRDGEPVSPLNARLNSTYKRVVDQARPTRLYIIISGGELKERHYFSNLGCIVPIGCAIPLYFICPTGIKSGRNHAPHSGSSPQDIFDYWTANYQTATNSLILLGRTYHLTENDRVYFVSDVDDFSLDLQSLLKVDTPPFVRWAISNPCVEVWLYYSCIGVPSKDLCQLLENESISNRSQKLKSLCNEQHKGGIDPRKASAVITTAIANARSFGYKEDAQGIPLLFCSSLLHFAEEFMEYLSTFE
;
A
#
# COMPACT_ATOMS: atom_id res chain seq x y z
N MET A 1 -25.08 -53.70 33.43
CA MET A 1 -24.90 -53.16 32.05
C MET A 1 -26.19 -52.42 31.72
N PRO A 2 -26.19 -51.14 31.29
CA PRO A 2 -25.15 -50.44 30.53
C PRO A 2 -24.73 -49.07 31.11
N PHE A 3 -23.62 -48.55 30.57
CA PHE A 3 -23.23 -47.14 30.62
C PHE A 3 -24.15 -46.32 29.71
N GLU A 4 -24.53 -45.10 30.14
CA GLU A 4 -24.97 -44.06 29.21
C GLU A 4 -24.06 -42.84 29.36
N VAL A 5 -23.46 -42.44 28.24
CA VAL A 5 -22.49 -41.35 28.11
C VAL A 5 -23.19 -40.17 27.42
N LYS A 6 -23.17 -39.03 28.13
CA LYS A 6 -23.18 -37.61 27.71
C LYS A 6 -24.19 -37.14 26.65
N SER A 7 -24.87 -36.04 26.99
CA SER A 7 -24.82 -34.84 26.15
C SER A 7 -24.17 -33.71 26.94
N LEU A 8 -22.97 -33.30 26.52
CA LEU A 8 -22.39 -32.01 26.87
C LEU A 8 -23.13 -30.97 26.04
N SER A 9 -24.09 -30.25 26.63
CA SER A 9 -24.65 -29.07 25.98
C SER A 9 -23.58 -27.97 26.00
N TYR A 10 -23.02 -27.67 24.83
CA TYR A 10 -22.28 -26.44 24.62
C TYR A 10 -23.30 -25.32 24.50
N ASP A 11 -23.67 -24.71 25.63
CA ASP A 11 -24.17 -23.34 25.58
C ASP A 11 -23.02 -22.48 25.06
N ARG A 12 -23.14 -22.07 23.80
CA ARG A 12 -22.24 -21.10 23.17
C ARG A 12 -22.34 -19.83 24.01
N PRO A 13 -21.27 -19.36 24.67
CA PRO A 13 -21.32 -18.05 25.31
C PRO A 13 -21.58 -17.02 24.20
N GLU A 14 -22.62 -16.21 24.38
CA GLU A 14 -22.86 -15.01 23.57
C GLU A 14 -21.57 -14.18 23.60
N GLN A 15 -20.83 -14.22 22.49
CA GLN A 15 -19.76 -13.26 22.27
C GLN A 15 -20.41 -11.92 21.97
N ALA A 16 -20.48 -11.08 23.00
CA ALA A 16 -20.65 -9.65 22.85
C ALA A 16 -19.51 -9.14 21.95
N VAL A 17 -19.85 -8.82 20.70
CA VAL A 17 -18.94 -8.15 19.77
C VAL A 17 -18.70 -6.74 20.31
N PRO A 18 -17.45 -6.33 20.62
CA PRO A 18 -17.19 -4.97 21.03
C PRO A 18 -17.54 -4.01 19.88
N GLN A 19 -18.42 -3.05 20.17
CA GLN A 19 -18.60 -1.86 19.34
C GLN A 19 -17.25 -1.14 19.23
N ASP A 20 -16.91 -0.70 18.02
CA ASP A 20 -15.71 0.06 17.62
C ASP A 20 -14.43 -0.73 17.32
N TYR A 21 -14.34 -1.27 16.09
CA TYR A 21 -13.04 -1.54 15.45
C TYR A 21 -12.99 -0.96 14.03
N ARG A 22 -12.50 0.28 13.92
CA ARG A 22 -11.73 0.73 12.75
C ARG A 22 -10.27 0.72 13.17
N GLN A 23 -9.48 -0.29 12.79
CA GLN A 23 -8.03 -0.15 12.85
C GLN A 23 -7.37 -0.76 11.62
N VAL A 24 -7.11 0.11 10.65
CA VAL A 24 -5.90 0.03 9.83
C VAL A 24 -4.74 0.39 10.77
N LYS A 25 -3.93 -0.58 11.18
CA LYS A 25 -2.74 -0.29 11.99
C LYS A 25 -1.61 0.20 11.10
N LEU A 26 -1.55 1.52 10.93
CA LEU A 26 -0.41 2.22 10.35
C LEU A 26 0.70 2.29 11.38
N TYR A 27 1.90 1.87 11.00
CA TYR A 27 3.11 2.03 11.79
C TYR A 27 4.11 2.83 10.96
N ASN A 28 4.59 3.95 11.51
CA ASN A 28 5.53 4.84 10.84
C ASN A 28 6.97 4.43 11.13
N PHE A 29 7.84 4.62 10.15
CA PHE A 29 9.26 4.92 10.40
C PHE A 29 9.46 6.42 10.16
N GLY A 30 10.12 7.09 11.10
CA GLY A 30 10.44 8.52 11.03
C GLY A 30 9.66 9.38 12.01
N GLU A 31 10.02 9.30 13.29
CA GLU A 31 10.06 10.40 14.27
C GLU A 31 10.48 9.81 15.62
N SER A 32 11.76 9.94 15.96
CA SER A 32 12.22 9.82 17.34
C SER A 32 11.60 10.98 18.11
N ARG A 33 10.44 10.76 18.75
CA ARG A 33 9.98 11.68 19.79
C ARG A 33 10.53 11.19 21.11
N ASP A 34 11.64 11.77 21.50
CA ASP A 34 12.04 11.78 22.90
C ASP A 34 10.94 12.44 23.72
N GLY A 35 10.42 11.71 24.71
CA GLY A 35 9.60 12.23 25.80
C GLY A 35 8.08 12.26 25.55
N GLU A 36 7.40 11.19 25.95
CA GLU A 36 6.03 11.26 26.52
C GLU A 36 5.93 10.21 27.65
N PRO A 37 5.21 10.51 28.75
CA PRO A 37 5.33 9.80 30.00
C PRO A 37 4.52 8.49 30.01
N VAL A 38 5.12 7.47 30.61
CA VAL A 38 4.50 6.17 30.85
C VAL A 38 3.26 6.35 31.72
N SER A 39 2.07 6.13 31.16
CA SER A 39 0.82 6.12 31.93
C SER A 39 0.80 4.94 32.92
N PRO A 40 0.38 5.12 34.19
CA PRO A 40 0.61 4.15 35.26
C PRO A 40 -0.23 2.86 35.19
N LEU A 41 -1.11 2.73 34.19
CA LEU A 41 -2.02 1.57 34.10
C LEU A 41 -1.35 0.25 33.66
N ASN A 42 -0.12 0.29 33.14
CA ASN A 42 0.57 -0.91 32.66
C ASN A 42 1.36 -1.69 33.73
N ALA A 43 1.36 -1.23 34.99
CA ALA A 43 2.17 -1.84 36.05
C ALA A 43 1.53 -3.07 36.75
N ARG A 44 0.34 -3.53 36.32
CA ARG A 44 -0.39 -4.63 37.02
C ARG A 44 -1.01 -5.71 36.14
N LEU A 45 -0.44 -6.01 34.98
CA LEU A 45 -0.76 -7.26 34.27
C LEU A 45 0.45 -8.20 34.29
N ASN A 46 0.51 -8.98 35.38
CA ASN A 46 1.48 -10.04 35.64
C ASN A 46 1.48 -11.12 34.54
N SER A 47 2.61 -11.21 33.83
CA SER A 47 3.52 -12.37 33.77
C SER A 47 3.05 -13.80 33.43
N THR A 48 1.83 -14.05 32.92
CA THR A 48 1.47 -15.43 32.45
C THR A 48 0.83 -15.54 31.08
N TYR A 49 0.58 -14.44 30.37
CA TYR A 49 0.06 -14.50 29.00
C TYR A 49 1.18 -14.38 27.96
N LYS A 50 1.83 -15.50 27.64
CA LYS A 50 2.55 -15.63 26.36
C LYS A 50 1.53 -16.08 25.31
N ARG A 51 0.99 -15.15 24.53
CA ARG A 51 0.26 -15.51 23.31
C ARG A 51 1.24 -16.24 22.41
N VAL A 52 1.06 -17.55 22.23
CA VAL A 52 1.79 -18.32 21.23
C VAL A 52 1.39 -17.73 19.88
N VAL A 53 2.30 -16.98 19.26
CA VAL A 53 2.05 -16.26 18.01
C VAL A 53 2.32 -17.21 16.85
N ASP A 54 1.52 -18.27 16.78
CA ASP A 54 1.42 -19.14 15.60
C ASP A 54 -0.05 -19.23 15.16
N GLN A 55 -0.83 -18.18 15.45
CA GLN A 55 -2.16 -18.03 14.88
C GLN A 55 -2.00 -17.63 13.43
N ALA A 56 -2.31 -18.57 12.53
CA ALA A 56 -2.53 -18.29 11.12
C ALA A 56 -3.40 -17.03 11.00
N ARG A 57 -2.91 -16.03 10.25
CA ARG A 57 -3.64 -14.78 10.06
C ARG A 57 -4.92 -15.11 9.26
N PRO A 58 -6.12 -14.76 9.77
CA PRO A 58 -7.37 -15.07 9.08
C PRO A 58 -7.58 -14.23 7.82
N THR A 59 -6.84 -13.11 7.70
CA THR A 59 -6.96 -12.14 6.62
C THR A 59 -5.62 -11.92 5.93
N ARG A 60 -5.67 -11.61 4.63
CA ARG A 60 -4.53 -11.23 3.80
C ARG A 60 -3.79 -10.03 4.41
N LEU A 61 -2.47 -10.13 4.49
CA LEU A 61 -1.58 -9.03 4.84
C LEU A 61 -1.20 -8.24 3.59
N TYR A 62 -1.37 -6.92 3.65
CA TYR A 62 -0.85 -6.00 2.64
C TYR A 62 0.36 -5.25 3.20
N ILE A 63 1.44 -5.20 2.42
CA ILE A 63 2.63 -4.41 2.72
C ILE A 63 2.90 -3.52 1.53
N ILE A 64 2.91 -2.21 1.75
CA ILE A 64 3.19 -1.20 0.75
C ILE A 64 4.56 -0.61 1.07
N ILE A 65 5.51 -0.76 0.16
CA ILE A 65 6.84 -0.14 0.25
C ILE A 65 6.90 0.92 -0.84
N SER A 66 6.90 2.19 -0.43
CA SER A 66 6.64 3.32 -1.32
C SER A 66 7.87 4.22 -1.46
N GLY A 67 8.11 4.68 -2.68
CA GLY A 67 9.09 5.73 -2.96
C GLY A 67 8.60 7.11 -2.52
N GLY A 68 7.29 7.38 -2.62
CA GLY A 68 6.66 8.59 -2.12
C GLY A 68 6.18 8.46 -0.68
N GLU A 69 6.29 9.55 0.09
CA GLU A 69 5.96 9.55 1.52
C GLU A 69 4.51 9.99 1.78
N LEU A 70 4.17 11.25 1.48
CA LEU A 70 2.95 11.85 2.03
C LEU A 70 1.68 11.48 1.27
N LYS A 71 1.70 11.53 -0.07
CA LYS A 71 0.48 11.36 -0.89
C LYS A 71 0.03 9.90 -0.91
N GLU A 72 0.97 9.01 -1.16
CA GLU A 72 0.79 7.56 -1.18
C GLU A 72 0.32 7.10 0.21
N ARG A 73 0.99 7.55 1.28
CA ARG A 73 0.56 7.25 2.64
C ARG A 73 -0.87 7.71 2.89
N HIS A 74 -1.23 8.94 2.52
CA HIS A 74 -2.60 9.42 2.65
C HIS A 74 -3.59 8.55 1.88
N TYR A 75 -3.25 8.10 0.67
CA TYR A 75 -4.10 7.21 -0.10
C TYR A 75 -4.29 5.85 0.59
N PHE A 76 -3.20 5.13 0.88
CA PHE A 76 -3.27 3.77 1.44
C PHE A 76 -3.80 3.73 2.88
N SER A 77 -3.48 4.75 3.70
CA SER A 77 -4.02 4.85 5.07
C SER A 77 -5.54 4.97 5.12
N ASN A 78 -6.14 5.54 4.08
CA ASN A 78 -7.58 5.76 4.00
C ASN A 78 -8.32 4.61 3.31
N LEU A 79 -7.67 3.52 2.91
CA LEU A 79 -8.37 2.33 2.42
C LEU A 79 -9.28 1.70 3.48
N GLY A 80 -9.03 1.94 4.76
CA GLY A 80 -9.92 1.51 5.84
C GLY A 80 -11.34 2.06 5.75
N CYS A 81 -11.59 3.13 4.98
CA CYS A 81 -12.94 3.68 4.82
C CYS A 81 -13.84 2.83 3.91
N ILE A 82 -13.27 1.97 3.07
CA ILE A 82 -13.99 1.08 2.14
C ILE A 82 -14.01 -0.37 2.60
N VAL A 83 -13.32 -0.71 3.69
CA VAL A 83 -13.35 -2.07 4.27
C VAL A 83 -14.71 -2.30 4.94
N PRO A 84 -15.40 -3.43 4.67
CA PRO A 84 -16.67 -3.76 5.31
C PRO A 84 -16.60 -3.75 6.83
N ILE A 85 -17.72 -3.38 7.47
CA ILE A 85 -17.82 -3.33 8.93
C ILE A 85 -17.61 -4.74 9.50
N GLY A 86 -16.71 -4.86 10.48
CA GLY A 86 -16.36 -6.14 11.11
C GLY A 86 -15.18 -6.86 10.47
N CYS A 87 -14.70 -6.39 9.31
CA CYS A 87 -13.49 -6.89 8.67
C CYS A 87 -12.27 -6.04 9.07
N ALA A 88 -11.14 -6.71 9.33
CA ALA A 88 -9.88 -6.04 9.63
C ALA A 88 -8.80 -6.56 8.68
N ILE A 89 -8.36 -5.71 7.75
CA ILE A 89 -7.29 -6.05 6.81
C ILE A 89 -6.00 -5.36 7.29
N PRO A 90 -4.99 -6.13 7.73
CA PRO A 90 -3.73 -5.55 8.12
C PRO A 90 -3.01 -5.00 6.88
N LEU A 91 -2.74 -3.69 6.89
CA LEU A 91 -1.97 -2.99 5.87
C LEU A 91 -0.84 -2.21 6.53
N TYR A 92 0.39 -2.47 6.09
CA TYR A 92 1.57 -1.70 6.49
C TYR A 92 2.00 -0.80 5.35
N PHE A 93 2.30 0.46 5.67
CA PHE A 93 2.90 1.41 4.74
C PHE A 93 4.30 1.75 5.22
N ILE A 94 5.28 1.56 4.35
CA ILE A 94 6.70 1.77 4.61
C ILE A 94 7.20 2.73 3.54
N CYS A 95 7.85 3.81 3.96
CA CYS A 95 8.66 4.63 3.09
C CYS A 95 10.10 4.46 3.57
N PRO A 96 10.94 3.68 2.86
CA PRO A 96 12.36 3.64 3.19
C PRO A 96 12.93 5.06 3.14
N THR A 97 13.99 5.30 3.90
CA THR A 97 14.77 6.54 3.80
C THR A 97 15.95 6.27 2.88
N GLY A 98 15.93 6.86 1.69
CA GLY A 98 17.07 6.85 0.78
C GLY A 98 18.06 7.99 1.07
N ILE A 99 19.25 7.88 0.48
CA ILE A 99 20.17 9.01 0.30
C ILE A 99 19.87 9.55 -1.10
N LYS A 100 19.46 10.82 -1.25
CA LYS A 100 19.16 11.36 -2.59
C LYS A 100 20.38 11.26 -3.51
N SER A 101 20.16 10.88 -4.76
CA SER A 101 21.02 11.25 -5.87
C SER A 101 20.74 12.73 -6.24
N GLY A 102 21.78 13.58 -6.25
CA GLY A 102 21.66 15.02 -6.53
C GLY A 102 22.50 15.91 -5.60
N ARG A 103 22.28 17.24 -5.65
CA ARG A 103 23.10 18.26 -4.93
C ARG A 103 22.88 18.32 -3.41
N ASN A 104 21.95 17.55 -2.86
CA ASN A 104 21.62 17.59 -1.43
C ASN A 104 21.70 16.17 -0.86
N HIS A 105 22.75 15.90 -0.09
CA HIS A 105 23.06 14.58 0.49
C HIS A 105 22.46 14.37 1.89
N ALA A 106 21.60 15.28 2.35
CA ALA A 106 20.89 15.09 3.61
C ALA A 106 19.86 13.95 3.45
N PRO A 107 19.77 13.01 4.41
CA PRO A 107 18.69 12.02 4.44
C PRO A 107 17.36 12.75 4.47
N HIS A 108 16.48 12.44 3.52
CA HIS A 108 15.13 12.97 3.51
C HIS A 108 14.16 11.87 3.13
N SER A 109 12.92 12.00 3.56
CA SER A 109 11.85 11.11 3.14
C SER A 109 11.62 11.21 1.63
N GLY A 110 11.58 10.06 0.96
CA GLY A 110 11.55 9.95 -0.49
C GLY A 110 12.63 8.98 -0.97
N SER A 111 12.22 7.85 -1.53
CA SER A 111 13.07 6.72 -1.88
C SER A 111 13.04 6.44 -3.38
N SER A 112 14.21 6.20 -3.96
CA SER A 112 14.32 5.66 -5.31
C SER A 112 13.76 4.23 -5.37
N PRO A 113 13.45 3.70 -6.56
CA PRO A 113 13.14 2.28 -6.70
C PRO A 113 14.22 1.36 -6.10
N GLN A 114 15.49 1.77 -6.17
CA GLN A 114 16.58 1.00 -5.59
C GLN A 114 16.48 0.95 -4.07
N ASP A 115 16.17 2.07 -3.40
CA ASP A 115 15.99 2.10 -1.95
C ASP A 115 14.83 1.18 -1.49
N ILE A 116 13.75 1.11 -2.28
CA ILE A 116 12.64 0.17 -2.05
C ILE A 116 13.13 -1.28 -2.12
N PHE A 117 13.89 -1.60 -3.17
CA PHE A 117 14.39 -2.94 -3.40
C PHE A 117 15.46 -3.36 -2.37
N ASP A 118 16.33 -2.44 -1.98
CA ASP A 118 17.34 -2.64 -0.93
C ASP A 118 16.68 -2.88 0.42
N TYR A 119 15.64 -2.11 0.75
CA TYR A 119 14.84 -2.35 1.96
C TYR A 119 14.23 -3.75 1.94
N TRP A 120 13.62 -4.16 0.83
CA TRP A 120 13.06 -5.50 0.70
C TRP A 120 14.12 -6.57 0.92
N THR A 121 15.25 -6.47 0.21
CA THR A 121 16.33 -7.45 0.26
C THR A 121 16.97 -7.55 1.65
N ALA A 122 17.08 -6.42 2.37
CA ALA A 122 17.62 -6.39 3.72
C ALA A 122 16.69 -7.04 4.77
N ASN A 123 15.38 -7.03 4.53
CA ASN A 123 14.39 -7.44 5.54
C ASN A 123 13.67 -8.75 5.23
N TYR A 124 13.69 -9.22 3.97
CA TYR A 124 13.02 -10.44 3.54
C TYR A 124 13.99 -11.62 3.40
N GLN A 125 13.62 -12.75 4.00
CA GLN A 125 14.37 -13.99 3.97
C GLN A 125 13.66 -15.01 3.08
N THR A 126 14.19 -15.23 1.88
CA THR A 126 13.60 -16.14 0.88
C THR A 126 13.50 -17.59 1.37
N ALA A 127 14.50 -18.09 2.11
CA ALA A 127 14.53 -19.48 2.57
C ALA A 127 13.38 -19.85 3.53
N THR A 128 12.88 -18.87 4.28
CA THR A 128 11.85 -19.06 5.32
C THR A 128 10.56 -18.33 4.99
N ASN A 129 10.48 -17.69 3.80
CA ASN A 129 9.41 -16.80 3.40
C ASN A 129 9.01 -15.81 4.51
N SER A 130 10.00 -15.19 5.14
CA SER A 130 9.81 -14.38 6.36
C SER A 130 10.28 -12.95 6.17
N LEU A 131 9.48 -11.98 6.60
CA LEU A 131 9.80 -10.56 6.58
C LEU A 131 9.97 -10.03 8.00
N ILE A 132 11.07 -9.35 8.27
CA ILE A 132 11.25 -8.57 9.51
C ILE A 132 10.64 -7.19 9.30
N LEU A 133 9.61 -6.87 10.07
CA LEU A 133 8.93 -5.58 10.01
C LEU A 133 8.63 -5.09 11.43
N LEU A 134 9.12 -3.89 11.78
CA LEU A 134 8.92 -3.25 13.09
C LEU A 134 9.37 -4.13 14.27
N GLY A 135 10.52 -4.80 14.09
CA GLY A 135 11.08 -5.72 15.09
C GLY A 135 10.27 -7.00 15.27
N ARG A 136 9.34 -7.32 14.36
CA ARG A 136 8.56 -8.55 14.37
C ARG A 136 8.80 -9.34 13.09
N THR A 137 8.80 -10.66 13.21
CA THR A 137 8.89 -11.55 12.06
C THR A 137 7.50 -11.92 11.58
N TYR A 138 7.25 -11.74 10.30
CA TYR A 138 6.03 -12.15 9.61
C TYR A 138 6.37 -13.25 8.62
N HIS A 139 5.86 -14.46 8.84
CA HIS A 139 5.84 -15.49 7.81
C HIS A 139 4.79 -15.09 6.77
N LEU A 140 5.22 -14.88 5.53
CA LEU A 140 4.35 -14.54 4.41
C LEU A 140 3.81 -15.83 3.79
N THR A 141 2.61 -15.74 3.24
CA THR A 141 1.93 -16.81 2.52
C THR A 141 1.62 -16.35 1.10
N GLU A 142 1.24 -17.27 0.22
CA GLU A 142 0.82 -16.92 -1.15
C GLU A 142 -0.43 -16.03 -1.20
N ASN A 143 -1.20 -15.97 -0.11
CA ASN A 143 -2.33 -15.06 -0.01
C ASN A 143 -1.92 -13.64 0.38
N ASP A 144 -0.76 -13.42 1.00
CA ASP A 144 -0.30 -12.09 1.37
C ASP A 144 0.13 -11.29 0.14
N ARG A 145 0.31 -9.97 0.28
CA ARG A 145 0.67 -9.09 -0.83
C ARG A 145 1.67 -8.04 -0.43
N VAL A 146 2.68 -7.86 -1.27
CA VAL A 146 3.69 -6.80 -1.14
C VAL A 146 3.67 -5.98 -2.41
N TYR A 147 3.49 -4.67 -2.29
CA TYR A 147 3.52 -3.74 -3.41
C TYR A 147 4.66 -2.74 -3.26
N PHE A 148 5.50 -2.66 -4.30
CA PHE A 148 6.54 -1.64 -4.45
C PHE A 148 5.95 -0.47 -5.26
N VAL A 149 5.70 0.66 -4.61
CA VAL A 149 5.05 1.82 -5.25
C VAL A 149 6.11 2.82 -5.70
N SER A 150 6.09 3.16 -6.99
CA SER A 150 7.06 4.11 -7.55
C SER A 150 6.49 4.90 -8.73
N ASP A 151 7.15 6.01 -9.03
CA ASP A 151 6.85 6.88 -10.16
C ASP A 151 7.87 6.61 -11.29
N VAL A 152 7.47 6.81 -12.55
CA VAL A 152 8.37 6.61 -13.70
C VAL A 152 9.33 7.78 -13.90
N ASP A 153 8.91 9.00 -13.59
CA ASP A 153 9.53 10.26 -14.01
C ASP A 153 11.08 10.25 -14.07
N ASP A 154 11.75 10.34 -12.93
CA ASP A 154 13.21 10.39 -12.82
C ASP A 154 13.83 8.98 -12.71
N PHE A 155 13.01 7.92 -12.71
CA PHE A 155 13.42 6.57 -12.30
C PHE A 155 13.24 5.48 -13.36
N SER A 156 12.88 5.85 -14.59
CA SER A 156 12.63 4.89 -15.67
C SER A 156 13.76 3.86 -15.90
N LEU A 157 15.02 4.27 -15.84
CA LEU A 157 16.17 3.38 -16.03
C LEU A 157 16.37 2.41 -14.85
N ASP A 158 16.18 2.89 -13.62
CA ASP A 158 16.27 2.06 -12.41
C ASP A 158 15.16 1.02 -12.41
N LEU A 159 13.92 1.44 -12.72
CA LEU A 159 12.78 0.55 -12.83
C LEU A 159 12.98 -0.53 -13.90
N GLN A 160 13.48 -0.18 -15.10
CA GLN A 160 13.79 -1.16 -16.14
C GLN A 160 14.81 -2.22 -15.70
N SER A 161 15.73 -1.86 -14.80
CA SER A 161 16.72 -2.79 -14.27
C SER A 161 16.12 -3.69 -13.21
N LEU A 162 15.29 -3.13 -12.31
CA LEU A 162 14.67 -3.85 -11.21
C LEU A 162 13.51 -4.76 -11.64
N LEU A 163 12.78 -4.40 -12.70
CA LEU A 163 11.71 -5.25 -13.25
C LEU A 163 12.23 -6.56 -13.86
N LYS A 164 13.53 -6.66 -14.15
CA LYS A 164 14.19 -7.89 -14.61
C LYS A 164 14.54 -8.83 -13.47
N VAL A 165 14.45 -8.38 -12.22
CA VAL A 165 14.79 -9.18 -11.05
C VAL A 165 13.59 -10.00 -10.63
N ASP A 166 13.79 -11.31 -10.53
CA ASP A 166 12.74 -12.22 -10.06
C ASP A 166 12.37 -11.91 -8.61
N THR A 167 11.07 -11.79 -8.36
CA THR A 167 10.51 -11.62 -7.02
C THR A 167 9.46 -12.70 -6.75
N PRO A 168 9.16 -13.02 -5.49
CA PRO A 168 8.09 -13.96 -5.18
C PRO A 168 6.74 -13.53 -5.81
N PRO A 169 5.83 -14.46 -6.14
CA PRO A 169 4.60 -14.17 -6.88
C PRO A 169 3.62 -13.22 -6.17
N PHE A 170 3.76 -13.05 -4.86
CA PHE A 170 2.99 -12.13 -4.03
C PHE A 170 3.60 -10.72 -3.94
N VAL A 171 4.76 -10.49 -4.55
CA VAL A 171 5.44 -9.19 -4.65
C VAL A 171 5.19 -8.61 -6.03
N ARG A 172 4.76 -7.35 -6.12
CA ARG A 172 4.52 -6.66 -7.39
C ARG A 172 4.92 -5.20 -7.34
N TRP A 173 5.32 -4.66 -8.48
CA TRP A 173 5.48 -3.23 -8.65
C TRP A 173 4.12 -2.57 -8.97
N ALA A 174 3.85 -1.43 -8.33
CA ALA A 174 2.73 -0.55 -8.58
C ALA A 174 3.27 0.80 -9.09
N ILE A 175 3.49 0.87 -10.40
CA ILE A 175 4.19 1.99 -11.05
C ILE A 175 3.18 2.97 -11.64
N SER A 176 3.42 4.28 -11.51
CA SER A 176 2.59 5.31 -12.16
C SER A 176 3.42 6.17 -13.12
N ASN A 177 2.92 6.38 -14.35
CA ASN A 177 3.63 7.17 -15.37
C ASN A 177 2.83 8.42 -15.78
N PRO A 178 3.28 9.65 -15.47
CA PRO A 178 4.61 9.96 -14.94
C PRO A 178 4.73 9.76 -13.42
N CYS A 179 3.64 9.86 -12.69
CA CYS A 179 3.63 9.83 -11.22
C CYS A 179 2.24 9.48 -10.65
N VAL A 180 2.13 9.30 -9.33
CA VAL A 180 0.89 8.91 -8.63
C VAL A 180 -0.33 9.80 -8.92
N GLU A 181 -0.11 11.06 -9.33
CA GLU A 181 -1.20 11.95 -9.77
C GLU A 181 -2.05 11.37 -10.89
N VAL A 182 -1.54 10.44 -11.70
CA VAL A 182 -2.33 9.72 -12.70
C VAL A 182 -3.48 8.96 -12.04
N TRP A 183 -3.18 8.22 -10.97
CA TRP A 183 -4.19 7.48 -10.22
C TRP A 183 -5.21 8.40 -9.56
N LEU A 184 -4.72 9.53 -9.01
CA LEU A 184 -5.59 10.55 -8.42
C LEU A 184 -6.47 11.21 -9.49
N TYR A 185 -5.94 11.47 -10.69
CA TYR A 185 -6.68 12.01 -11.82
C TYR A 185 -7.87 11.10 -12.17
N TYR A 186 -7.64 9.79 -12.26
CA TYR A 186 -8.72 8.82 -12.47
C TYR A 186 -9.76 8.81 -11.35
N SER A 187 -9.36 9.13 -10.12
CA SER A 187 -10.26 9.15 -8.96
C SER A 187 -11.22 10.34 -8.98
N CYS A 188 -10.79 11.51 -9.46
CA CYS A 188 -11.52 12.77 -9.26
C CYS A 188 -11.86 13.55 -10.52
N ILE A 189 -11.14 13.33 -11.62
CA ILE A 189 -11.31 14.10 -12.86
C ILE A 189 -11.93 13.23 -13.94
N GLY A 190 -11.40 12.04 -14.18
CA GLY A 190 -11.96 11.10 -15.16
C GLY A 190 -10.91 10.50 -16.09
N VAL A 191 -11.31 10.27 -17.34
CA VAL A 191 -10.42 9.76 -18.39
C VAL A 191 -9.69 10.93 -19.07
N PRO A 192 -8.35 10.91 -19.19
CA PRO A 192 -7.60 11.98 -19.84
C PRO A 192 -7.95 12.06 -21.34
N SER A 193 -8.10 13.29 -21.85
CA SER A 193 -8.36 13.51 -23.28
C SER A 193 -7.10 13.31 -24.12
N LYS A 194 -7.27 13.11 -25.43
CA LYS A 194 -6.14 13.00 -26.37
C LYS A 194 -5.24 14.24 -26.33
N ASP A 195 -5.83 15.42 -26.26
CA ASP A 195 -5.10 16.69 -26.21
C ASP A 195 -4.25 16.80 -24.94
N LEU A 196 -4.77 16.31 -23.80
CA LEU A 196 -4.03 16.25 -22.54
C LEU A 196 -2.85 15.29 -22.63
N CYS A 197 -3.06 14.12 -23.23
CA CYS A 197 -1.98 13.15 -23.47
C CYS A 197 -0.88 13.75 -24.34
N GLN A 198 -1.23 14.36 -25.48
CA GLN A 198 -0.27 15.02 -26.37
C GLN A 198 0.48 16.16 -25.68
N LEU A 199 -0.22 16.92 -24.83
CA LEU A 199 0.40 18.00 -24.07
C LEU A 199 1.51 17.46 -23.16
N LEU A 200 1.30 16.37 -22.42
CA LEU A 200 2.35 15.77 -21.59
C LEU A 200 3.41 15.03 -22.42
N GLU A 201 3.06 14.44 -23.55
CA GLU A 201 4.03 13.79 -24.45
C GLU A 201 5.09 14.79 -24.93
N ASN A 202 4.68 16.02 -25.22
CA ASN A 202 5.54 17.13 -25.66
C ASN A 202 6.39 17.75 -24.54
N GLU A 203 6.11 17.44 -23.27
CA GLU A 203 6.94 17.87 -22.14
C GLU A 203 8.16 16.95 -21.98
N SER A 204 9.25 17.51 -21.47
CA SER A 204 10.42 16.71 -21.09
C SER A 204 10.03 15.74 -19.97
N ILE A 205 10.63 14.54 -19.98
CA ILE A 205 10.31 13.45 -19.03
C ILE A 205 10.29 13.95 -17.58
N SER A 206 11.33 14.69 -17.16
CA SER A 206 11.48 15.27 -15.82
C SER A 206 10.44 16.33 -15.43
N ASN A 207 9.73 16.91 -16.40
CA ASN A 207 8.71 17.95 -16.15
C ASN A 207 7.28 17.41 -16.23
N ARG A 208 7.06 16.19 -16.73
CA ARG A 208 5.73 15.60 -16.90
C ARG A 208 4.96 15.51 -15.59
N SER A 209 5.61 15.09 -14.50
CA SER A 209 4.97 14.99 -13.18
C SER A 209 4.53 16.35 -12.64
N GLN A 210 5.36 17.39 -12.80
CA GLN A 210 5.02 18.76 -12.41
C GLN A 210 3.90 19.36 -13.26
N LYS A 211 3.93 19.10 -14.58
CA LYS A 211 2.88 19.54 -15.50
C LYS A 211 1.54 18.90 -15.14
N LEU A 212 1.52 17.59 -14.89
CA LEU A 212 0.32 16.87 -14.48
C LEU A 212 -0.27 17.43 -13.17
N LYS A 213 0.59 17.67 -12.17
CA LYS A 213 0.17 18.28 -10.89
C LYS A 213 -0.50 19.64 -11.10
N SER A 214 0.06 20.46 -11.99
CA SER A 214 -0.50 21.77 -12.33
C SER A 214 -1.87 21.64 -13.00
N LEU A 215 -2.00 20.74 -13.97
CA LEU A 215 -3.26 20.46 -14.66
C LEU A 215 -4.33 19.92 -13.71
N CYS A 216 -3.98 19.03 -12.78
CA CYS A 216 -4.89 18.56 -11.74
C CYS A 216 -5.40 19.71 -10.87
N ASN A 217 -4.55 20.67 -10.51
CA ASN A 217 -4.95 21.85 -9.73
C ASN A 217 -5.87 22.80 -10.52
N GLU A 218 -5.67 22.92 -11.84
CA GLU A 218 -6.51 23.74 -12.72
C GLU A 218 -7.90 23.13 -12.90
N GLN A 219 -7.98 21.82 -13.14
CA GLN A 219 -9.25 21.12 -13.36
C GLN A 219 -9.99 20.83 -12.05
N HIS A 220 -9.26 20.65 -10.95
CA HIS A 220 -9.82 20.44 -9.62
C HIS A 220 -9.21 21.43 -8.62
N LYS A 221 -9.88 22.58 -8.47
CA LYS A 221 -9.39 23.70 -7.66
C LYS A 221 -9.06 23.26 -6.22
N GLY A 222 -7.82 23.49 -5.80
CA GLY A 222 -7.29 23.06 -4.50
C GLY A 222 -6.51 21.74 -4.55
N GLY A 223 -6.37 21.13 -5.73
CA GLY A 223 -5.71 19.85 -5.92
C GLY A 223 -6.57 18.68 -5.49
N ILE A 224 -6.11 17.48 -5.82
CA ILE A 224 -6.82 16.24 -5.48
C ILE A 224 -6.36 15.80 -4.09
N ASP A 225 -7.31 15.61 -3.16
CA ASP A 225 -7.03 15.13 -1.81
C ASP A 225 -6.87 13.60 -1.80
N PRO A 226 -5.65 13.06 -1.66
CA PRO A 226 -5.42 11.61 -1.68
C PRO A 226 -6.17 10.87 -0.55
N ARG A 227 -6.56 11.56 0.53
CA ARG A 227 -7.31 10.96 1.66
C ARG A 227 -8.74 10.58 1.26
N LYS A 228 -9.27 11.22 0.23
CA LYS A 228 -10.64 10.99 -0.27
C LYS A 228 -10.66 10.04 -1.48
N ALA A 229 -9.54 9.88 -2.17
CA ALA A 229 -9.46 9.08 -3.39
C ALA A 229 -9.77 7.59 -3.15
N SER A 230 -9.44 7.03 -1.98
CA SER A 230 -9.78 5.64 -1.63
C SER A 230 -11.29 5.37 -1.63
N ALA A 231 -12.11 6.36 -1.24
CA ALA A 231 -13.57 6.20 -1.19
C ALA A 231 -14.22 6.08 -2.59
N VAL A 232 -13.50 6.50 -3.63
CA VAL A 232 -13.96 6.47 -5.04
C VAL A 232 -13.10 5.53 -5.89
N ILE A 233 -12.46 4.54 -5.26
CA ILE A 233 -11.56 3.58 -5.92
C ILE A 233 -12.22 2.87 -7.12
N THR A 234 -13.51 2.56 -7.06
CA THR A 234 -14.25 1.93 -8.16
C THR A 234 -14.37 2.84 -9.39
N THR A 235 -14.50 4.16 -9.17
CA THR A 235 -14.50 5.16 -10.23
C THR A 235 -13.11 5.27 -10.87
N ALA A 236 -12.05 5.25 -10.05
CA ALA A 236 -10.68 5.23 -10.55
C ALA A 236 -10.39 4.00 -11.42
N ILE A 237 -10.82 2.81 -10.98
CA ILE A 237 -10.70 1.56 -11.75
C ILE A 237 -11.43 1.70 -13.10
N ALA A 238 -12.68 2.17 -13.10
CA ALA A 238 -13.48 2.31 -14.32
C ALA A 238 -12.81 3.28 -15.32
N ASN A 239 -12.32 4.43 -14.85
CA ASN A 239 -11.67 5.41 -15.69
C ASN A 239 -10.33 4.90 -16.25
N ALA A 240 -9.51 4.25 -15.42
CA ALA A 240 -8.24 3.67 -15.86
C ALA A 240 -8.44 2.54 -16.88
N ARG A 241 -9.46 1.68 -16.69
CA ARG A 241 -9.85 0.66 -17.69
C ARG A 241 -10.31 1.29 -19.00
N SER A 242 -11.14 2.34 -18.92
CA SER A 242 -11.63 3.04 -20.11
C SER A 242 -10.51 3.74 -20.88
N PHE A 243 -9.47 4.23 -20.20
CA PHE A 243 -8.29 4.77 -20.87
C PHE A 243 -7.52 3.69 -21.64
N GLY A 244 -7.47 2.48 -21.08
CA GLY A 244 -6.81 1.32 -21.69
C GLY A 244 -5.36 1.19 -21.24
N TYR A 245 -5.18 0.70 -20.01
CA TYR A 245 -3.87 0.43 -19.41
C TYR A 245 -2.98 -0.39 -20.35
N LYS A 246 -1.74 0.07 -20.52
CA LYS A 246 -0.70 -0.57 -21.33
C LYS A 246 0.66 -0.34 -20.73
N GLU A 247 1.57 -1.27 -21.03
CA GLU A 247 2.98 -1.21 -20.69
C GLU A 247 3.82 -1.22 -21.97
N ASP A 248 5.06 -0.76 -21.86
CA ASP A 248 6.07 -0.96 -22.90
C ASP A 248 6.66 -2.37 -22.85
N ALA A 249 7.64 -2.64 -23.72
CA ALA A 249 8.30 -3.94 -23.81
C ALA A 249 9.15 -4.30 -22.57
N GLN A 250 9.36 -3.34 -21.66
CA GLN A 250 10.11 -3.50 -20.42
C GLN A 250 9.19 -3.64 -19.20
N GLY A 251 7.87 -3.63 -19.39
CA GLY A 251 6.88 -3.69 -18.32
C GLY A 251 6.67 -2.36 -17.60
N ILE A 252 7.13 -1.24 -18.17
CA ILE A 252 6.88 0.09 -17.61
C ILE A 252 5.53 0.59 -18.16
N PRO A 253 4.61 1.09 -17.31
CA PRO A 253 3.36 1.67 -17.76
C PRO A 253 3.60 2.80 -18.76
N LEU A 254 2.82 2.85 -19.85
CA LEU A 254 2.84 3.97 -20.78
C LEU A 254 2.33 5.25 -20.11
N LEU A 255 2.53 6.41 -20.74
CA LEU A 255 2.06 7.69 -20.19
C LEU A 255 0.55 7.63 -19.87
N PHE A 256 0.16 8.19 -18.72
CA PHE A 256 -1.17 8.09 -18.12
C PHE A 256 -1.60 6.69 -17.67
N CYS A 257 -0.75 5.67 -17.75
CA CYS A 257 -1.03 4.37 -17.15
C CYS A 257 -0.47 4.29 -15.72
N SER A 258 -1.20 3.59 -14.85
CA SER A 258 -0.78 3.32 -13.48
C SER A 258 -1.15 1.90 -13.08
N SER A 259 -0.16 1.11 -12.67
CA SER A 259 -0.34 -0.27 -12.20
C SER A 259 -1.01 -0.32 -10.82
N LEU A 260 -1.26 0.84 -10.17
CA LEU A 260 -2.20 0.93 -9.05
C LEU A 260 -3.60 0.42 -9.42
N LEU A 261 -3.94 0.38 -10.71
CA LEU A 261 -5.11 -0.32 -11.21
C LEU A 261 -5.16 -1.77 -10.73
N HIS A 262 -4.06 -2.53 -10.88
CA HIS A 262 -4.03 -3.95 -10.49
C HIS A 262 -4.10 -4.13 -8.98
N PHE A 263 -3.46 -3.25 -8.21
CA PHE A 263 -3.64 -3.21 -6.76
C PHE A 263 -5.12 -2.99 -6.40
N ALA A 264 -5.74 -1.99 -7.00
CA ALA A 264 -7.11 -1.58 -6.70
C ALA A 264 -8.13 -2.67 -7.07
N GLU A 265 -7.99 -3.28 -8.24
CA GLU A 265 -8.83 -4.39 -8.69
C GLU A 265 -8.72 -5.57 -7.73
N GLU A 266 -7.51 -5.99 -7.39
CA GLU A 266 -7.29 -7.11 -6.48
C GLU A 266 -7.79 -6.82 -5.06
N PHE A 267 -7.58 -5.58 -4.57
CA PHE A 267 -8.07 -5.18 -3.27
C PHE A 267 -9.60 -5.22 -3.22
N MET A 268 -10.27 -4.69 -4.24
CA MET A 268 -11.73 -4.72 -4.33
C MET A 268 -12.29 -6.13 -4.49
N GLU A 269 -11.64 -6.98 -5.28
CA GLU A 269 -11.98 -8.40 -5.40
C GLU A 269 -11.81 -9.13 -4.06
N TYR A 270 -10.77 -8.81 -3.30
CA TYR A 270 -10.62 -9.38 -1.96
C TYR A 270 -11.70 -8.89 -1.00
N LEU A 271 -12.09 -7.62 -1.09
CA LEU A 271 -13.17 -7.08 -0.25
C LEU A 271 -14.51 -7.77 -0.51
N SER A 272 -14.83 -8.13 -1.76
CA SER A 272 -16.09 -8.82 -2.08
C SER A 272 -16.14 -10.25 -1.55
N THR A 273 -15.03 -10.83 -1.07
CA THR A 273 -15.05 -12.13 -0.38
C THR A 273 -15.66 -12.07 1.03
N PHE A 274 -15.89 -10.87 1.56
CA PHE A 274 -16.50 -10.65 2.87
C PHE A 274 -17.98 -10.27 2.80
N GLU A 275 -18.52 -10.05 1.59
CA GLU A 275 -19.94 -9.74 1.33
C GLU A 275 -20.78 -11.03 1.24
#